data_AF-A0A3N5NF88-F1
#
_entry.id   AF-A0A3N5NF88-F1
#
_cell.length_a   1.000
_cell.length_b   1.000
_cell.length_c   1.000
_cell.angle_alpha   90.00
_cell.angle_beta   90.00
_cell.angle_gamma   90.00
#
_symmetry.space_group_name_H-M   'P 1'
#
loop_
_entity.id
_entity.type
_entity.pdbx_description
1 polymer ?
#
loop_
_entity_poly.entity_id
_entity_poly.type
_entity_poly.pdbx_seq_one_letter_code
_entity_poly.pdbx_strand_id
1 'polypeptide(L)'
;MALLASWTLPMPGGALAAVARLPPPGEQRFRVYYGDMSRDLVVAEIDYRLQHDGDAYEVGTRGKAVGMVAMFYSGVLVQTSMGRIGPHGLLPEQYSERRGKRPERVVRFDHARRKMIGLGNPPEVDLVPGTQDRLSVFYQVGLLARSRPALLERGQRFTMPLASMKGIDRASFTAGGAEPVETARGRVPAVRLTVRNEAIRTIRRSMSGWA
;
A
#
# COMPACT_ATOMS: atom_id res chain seq x y z
N MET A 1 -39.53 1.69 4.81
CA MET A 1 -39.08 1.68 3.40
C MET A 1 -37.84 2.55 3.28
N ALA A 2 -36.67 1.91 3.20
CA ALA A 2 -35.37 2.56 3.35
C ALA A 2 -34.93 3.29 2.08
N LEU A 3 -34.60 4.58 2.25
CA LEU A 3 -33.90 5.42 1.28
C LEU A 3 -32.46 4.96 1.12
N LEU A 4 -32.09 4.49 -0.08
CA LEU A 4 -30.69 4.26 -0.46
C LEU A 4 -30.09 5.58 -0.94
N ALA A 5 -29.56 6.37 -0.01
CA ALA A 5 -28.68 7.48 -0.33
C ALA A 5 -27.36 6.91 -0.87
N SER A 6 -27.14 7.07 -2.17
CA SER A 6 -25.90 6.74 -2.85
C SER A 6 -24.88 7.84 -2.55
N TRP A 7 -23.98 7.62 -1.58
CA TRP A 7 -22.85 8.51 -1.34
C TRP A 7 -21.69 8.13 -2.25
N THR A 8 -21.74 8.59 -3.50
CA THR A 8 -20.52 8.85 -4.27
C THR A 8 -19.98 10.18 -3.79
N LEU A 9 -18.92 10.19 -2.97
CA LEU A 9 -18.10 11.39 -2.87
C LEU A 9 -17.47 11.61 -4.26
N PRO A 10 -17.76 12.73 -4.96
CA PRO A 10 -16.88 13.14 -6.02
C PRO A 10 -15.51 13.33 -5.39
N MET A 11 -14.47 12.72 -5.97
CA MET A 11 -13.10 13.20 -5.72
C MET A 11 -13.16 14.71 -6.01
N PRO A 12 -12.92 15.59 -5.03
CA PRO A 12 -12.98 17.01 -5.31
C PRO A 12 -11.92 17.30 -6.36
N GLY A 13 -12.37 17.65 -7.57
CA GLY A 13 -11.59 18.33 -8.60
C GLY A 13 -11.28 19.78 -8.19
N GLY A 14 -10.91 19.98 -6.91
CA GLY A 14 -10.32 21.21 -6.42
C GLY A 14 -8.81 21.08 -6.53
N ALA A 15 -8.15 22.16 -6.96
CA ALA A 15 -6.71 22.26 -7.16
C ALA A 15 -5.92 21.33 -6.22
N LEU A 16 -5.27 20.33 -6.81
CA LEU A 16 -4.64 19.23 -6.11
C LEU A 16 -3.45 19.76 -5.30
N ALA A 17 -3.66 20.01 -4.01
CA ALA A 17 -2.60 20.42 -3.09
C ALA A 17 -1.40 19.45 -3.19
N ALA A 18 -0.20 20.03 -3.26
CA ALA A 18 1.06 19.29 -3.28
C ALA A 18 1.14 18.40 -2.03
N VAL A 19 1.51 17.15 -2.25
CA VAL A 19 1.62 16.17 -1.18
C VAL A 19 2.88 16.43 -0.34
N ALA A 20 2.81 16.10 0.96
CA ALA A 20 3.92 16.32 1.89
C ALA A 20 5.22 15.62 1.42
N ARG A 21 6.39 16.07 1.89
CA ARG A 21 7.68 15.42 1.57
C ARG A 21 7.81 14.05 2.23
N LEU A 22 8.51 13.12 1.59
CA LEU A 22 8.91 11.85 2.21
C LEU A 22 9.81 12.09 3.42
N PRO A 23 9.81 11.19 4.42
CA PRO A 23 10.77 11.25 5.51
C PRO A 23 12.19 11.03 4.98
N PRO A 24 13.25 11.46 5.69
CA PRO A 24 14.63 11.24 5.27
C PRO A 24 14.93 9.77 4.94
N PRO A 25 15.83 9.50 3.98
CA PRO A 25 16.33 8.15 3.74
C PRO A 25 16.84 7.51 5.04
N GLY A 26 16.67 6.20 5.18
CA GLY A 26 17.12 5.51 6.37
C GLY A 26 16.64 4.08 6.48
N GLU A 27 17.11 3.43 7.53
CA GLU A 27 16.79 2.05 7.86
C GLU A 27 16.06 1.96 9.19
N GLN A 28 15.11 1.02 9.25
CA GLN A 28 14.31 0.76 10.43
C GLN A 28 14.13 -0.74 10.59
N ARG A 29 14.21 -1.21 11.83
CA ARG A 29 13.93 -2.61 12.16
C ARG A 29 12.66 -2.67 13.01
N PHE A 30 11.74 -3.53 12.60
CA PHE A 30 10.47 -3.73 13.26
C PHE A 30 10.40 -5.15 13.83
N ARG A 31 9.84 -5.25 15.04
CA ARG A 31 9.29 -6.48 15.57
C ARG A 31 7.78 -6.42 15.41
N VAL A 32 7.21 -7.45 14.79
CA VAL A 32 5.78 -7.58 14.57
C VAL A 32 5.22 -8.49 15.66
N TYR A 33 4.24 -7.99 16.39
CA TYR A 33 3.59 -8.70 17.48
C TYR A 33 2.24 -9.25 17.03
N TYR A 34 1.86 -10.42 17.55
CA TYR A 34 0.50 -10.93 17.39
C TYR A 34 -0.40 -10.38 18.51
N GLY A 35 -1.43 -9.62 18.13
CA GLY A 35 -2.24 -8.88 19.08
C GLY A 35 -1.60 -7.54 19.43
N ASP A 36 -1.53 -7.22 20.72
CA ASP A 36 -0.81 -6.07 21.25
C ASP A 36 0.61 -6.46 21.73
N MET A 37 1.41 -5.47 22.11
CA MET A 37 2.74 -5.72 22.69
C MET A 37 2.70 -6.29 24.11
N SER A 38 1.54 -6.30 24.78
CA SER A 38 1.44 -6.74 26.19
C SER A 38 1.70 -8.23 26.37
N ARG A 39 1.48 -9.02 25.30
CA ARG A 39 1.70 -10.46 25.30
C ARG A 39 3.13 -10.87 24.89
N ASP A 40 3.97 -9.91 24.52
CA ASP A 40 5.34 -10.08 24.00
C ASP A 40 5.51 -11.19 22.95
N LEU A 41 4.45 -11.47 22.18
CA LEU A 41 4.44 -12.55 21.20
C LEU A 41 4.91 -12.01 19.84
N VAL A 42 6.22 -11.91 19.67
CA VAL A 42 6.83 -11.53 18.38
C VAL A 42 6.62 -12.66 17.38
N VAL A 43 6.03 -12.34 16.22
CA VAL A 43 5.74 -13.28 15.13
C VAL A 43 6.53 -13.02 13.86
N ALA A 44 7.10 -11.82 13.70
CA ALA A 44 8.02 -11.54 12.61
C ALA A 44 9.03 -10.44 12.97
N GLU A 45 10.17 -10.47 12.30
CA GLU A 45 11.12 -9.36 12.26
C GLU A 45 11.19 -8.82 10.83
N ILE A 46 11.23 -7.51 10.67
CA ILE A 46 11.28 -6.84 9.36
C ILE A 46 12.38 -5.77 9.38
N ASP A 47 13.37 -5.92 8.50
CA ASP A 47 14.27 -4.83 8.15
C ASP A 47 13.64 -4.02 7.01
N TYR A 48 13.64 -2.69 7.16
CA TYR A 48 13.00 -1.75 6.27
C TYR A 48 14.02 -0.71 5.83
N ARG A 49 14.04 -0.37 4.53
CA ARG A 49 14.91 0.66 3.96
C ARG A 49 14.08 1.60 3.09
N LEU A 50 14.22 2.89 3.31
CA LEU A 50 13.77 3.94 2.41
C LEU A 50 14.98 4.67 1.84
N GLN A 51 14.99 4.85 0.53
CA GLN A 51 15.90 5.72 -0.19
C GLN A 51 15.08 6.63 -1.10
N HIS A 52 15.52 7.87 -1.24
CA HIS A 52 15.01 8.78 -2.28
C HIS A 52 16.04 9.87 -2.54
N ASP A 53 16.09 10.29 -3.79
CA ASP A 53 16.91 11.41 -4.26
C ASP A 53 16.15 12.11 -5.40
N GLY A 54 16.04 13.43 -5.31
CA GLY A 54 15.21 14.22 -6.21
C GLY A 54 13.77 13.72 -6.27
N ASP A 55 13.35 13.27 -7.45
CA ASP A 55 12.03 12.70 -7.71
C ASP A 55 12.02 11.17 -7.76
N ALA A 56 13.12 10.49 -7.47
CA ALA A 56 13.19 9.02 -7.45
C ALA A 56 13.08 8.48 -6.02
N TYR A 57 12.40 7.34 -5.85
CA TYR A 57 12.34 6.64 -4.57
C TYR A 57 12.55 5.13 -4.72
N GLU A 58 13.05 4.52 -3.64
CA GLU A 58 13.08 3.07 -3.45
C GLU A 58 12.71 2.74 -2.00
N VAL A 59 11.86 1.73 -1.85
CA VAL A 59 11.44 1.16 -0.58
C VAL A 59 11.68 -0.33 -0.61
N GLY A 60 12.45 -0.84 0.36
CA GLY A 60 12.78 -2.25 0.48
C GLY A 60 12.42 -2.83 1.83
N THR A 61 11.96 -4.08 1.87
CA THR A 61 11.76 -4.83 3.11
C THR A 61 12.39 -6.22 3.03
N ARG A 62 12.88 -6.71 4.18
CA ARG A 62 13.28 -8.10 4.39
C ARG A 62 12.62 -8.59 5.67
N GLY A 63 11.55 -9.37 5.53
CA GLY A 63 10.77 -9.91 6.64
C GLY A 63 10.99 -11.41 6.83
N LYS A 64 11.11 -11.88 8.07
CA LYS A 64 11.11 -13.31 8.40
C LYS A 64 10.15 -13.57 9.56
N ALA A 65 9.44 -14.70 9.52
CA ALA A 65 8.69 -15.16 10.67
C ALA A 65 9.65 -15.61 11.79
N VAL A 66 9.22 -15.44 13.04
CA VAL A 66 9.96 -15.91 14.23
C VAL A 66 9.01 -16.64 15.19
N GLY A 67 9.56 -17.31 16.21
CA GLY A 67 8.77 -18.08 17.18
C GLY A 67 8.00 -19.23 16.53
N MET A 68 6.86 -19.59 17.11
CA MET A 68 6.01 -20.70 16.62
C MET A 68 5.52 -20.50 15.17
N VAL A 69 5.37 -19.25 14.71
CA VAL A 69 4.95 -18.95 13.34
C VAL A 69 6.01 -19.38 12.32
N ALA A 70 7.29 -19.37 12.70
CA ALA A 70 8.39 -19.80 11.81
C ALA A 70 8.31 -21.29 11.43
N MET A 71 7.62 -22.13 12.22
CA MET A 71 7.38 -23.54 11.89
C MET A 71 6.46 -23.70 10.66
N PHE A 72 5.57 -22.75 10.43
CA PHE A 72 4.62 -22.76 9.32
C PHE A 72 5.05 -21.86 8.15
N TYR A 73 5.89 -20.86 8.41
CA TYR A 73 6.31 -19.85 7.43
C TYR A 73 7.83 -19.73 7.41
N SER A 74 8.50 -20.60 6.66
CA SER A 74 9.96 -20.57 6.50
C SER A 74 10.42 -19.66 5.37
N GLY A 75 11.58 -19.03 5.58
CA GLY A 75 12.27 -18.17 4.60
C GLY A 75 12.00 -16.68 4.76
N VAL A 76 12.83 -15.89 4.08
CA VAL A 76 12.74 -14.42 4.07
C VAL A 76 11.83 -13.97 2.93
N LEU A 77 10.87 -13.11 3.24
CA LEU A 77 10.12 -12.32 2.25
C LEU A 77 10.90 -11.03 1.99
N VAL A 78 11.46 -10.92 0.79
CA VAL A 78 12.08 -9.68 0.31
C VAL A 78 11.08 -8.99 -0.60
N GLN A 79 10.85 -7.70 -0.40
CA GLN A 79 9.99 -6.89 -1.26
C GLN A 79 10.71 -5.59 -1.61
N THR A 80 10.51 -5.11 -2.83
CA THR A 80 11.04 -3.82 -3.28
C THR A 80 9.97 -3.07 -4.06
N SER A 81 9.83 -1.78 -3.82
CA SER A 81 9.01 -0.84 -4.58
C SER A 81 9.90 0.32 -4.99
N MET A 82 9.83 0.71 -6.26
CA MET A 82 10.59 1.84 -6.78
C MET A 82 9.75 2.62 -7.77
N GLY A 83 10.05 3.91 -7.93
CA GLY A 83 9.43 4.75 -8.92
C GLY A 83 9.72 6.23 -8.68
N ARG A 84 8.76 7.08 -9.06
CA ARG A 84 8.88 8.53 -8.95
C ARG A 84 8.03 9.13 -7.81
N ILE A 85 8.39 10.33 -7.40
CA ILE A 85 7.67 11.18 -6.47
C ILE A 85 7.06 12.31 -7.31
N GLY A 86 5.75 12.25 -7.52
CA GLY A 86 5.00 13.28 -8.23
C GLY A 86 4.31 14.27 -7.30
N PRO A 87 3.60 15.26 -7.87
CA PRO A 87 2.83 16.26 -7.10
C PRO A 87 1.78 15.64 -6.16
N HIS A 88 1.35 14.41 -6.45
CA HIS A 88 0.34 13.67 -5.70
C HIS A 88 0.92 12.54 -4.83
N GLY A 89 2.24 12.53 -4.63
CA GLY A 89 2.94 11.52 -3.85
C GLY A 89 3.58 10.46 -4.74
N LEU A 90 3.60 9.22 -4.28
CA LEU A 90 4.34 8.15 -4.93
C LEU A 90 3.66 7.68 -6.23
N LEU A 91 4.47 7.53 -7.27
CA LEU A 91 4.15 6.95 -8.57
C LEU A 91 5.02 5.71 -8.75
N PRO A 92 4.57 4.53 -8.27
CA PRO A 92 5.32 3.28 -8.45
C PRO A 92 5.54 2.97 -9.92
N GLU A 93 6.72 2.45 -10.24
CA GLU A 93 7.11 2.01 -11.60
C GLU A 93 7.45 0.53 -11.62
N GLN A 94 7.92 -0.02 -10.50
CA GLN A 94 8.16 -1.44 -10.33
C GLN A 94 7.94 -1.87 -8.88
N TYR A 95 7.26 -3.00 -8.70
CA TYR A 95 7.17 -3.70 -7.42
C TYR A 95 7.60 -5.16 -7.60
N SER A 96 8.47 -5.65 -6.72
CA SER A 96 8.92 -7.04 -6.71
C SER A 96 8.76 -7.69 -5.34
N GLU A 97 8.59 -9.01 -5.35
CA GLU A 97 8.64 -9.82 -4.14
C GLU A 97 9.27 -11.20 -4.37
N ARG A 98 10.11 -11.63 -3.43
CA ARG A 98 10.76 -12.94 -3.41
C ARG A 98 10.57 -13.60 -2.06
N ARG A 99 10.12 -14.85 -2.04
CA ARG A 99 9.87 -15.61 -0.80
C ARG A 99 10.79 -16.82 -0.69
N GLY A 100 11.77 -16.76 0.20
CA GLY A 100 12.76 -17.82 0.38
C GLY A 100 13.50 -18.10 -0.93
N LYS A 101 13.52 -19.36 -1.35
CA LYS A 101 14.14 -19.81 -2.62
C LYS A 101 13.21 -19.73 -3.83
N ARG A 102 11.97 -19.26 -3.68
CA ARG A 102 11.04 -19.13 -4.82
C ARG A 102 11.54 -18.06 -5.80
N PRO A 103 11.24 -18.18 -7.10
CA PRO A 103 11.53 -17.13 -8.07
C PRO A 103 10.98 -15.78 -7.63
N GLU A 104 11.72 -14.72 -7.96
CA GLU A 104 11.24 -13.35 -7.79
C GLU A 104 10.05 -13.11 -8.72
N ARG A 105 9.02 -12.44 -8.21
CA ARG A 105 7.89 -11.97 -9.01
C ARG A 105 7.93 -10.46 -9.08
N VAL A 106 7.63 -9.93 -10.26
CA VAL A 106 7.71 -8.49 -10.55
C VAL A 106 6.46 -8.04 -11.28
N VAL A 107 5.95 -6.87 -10.90
CA VAL A 107 4.98 -6.10 -11.66
C VAL A 107 5.58 -4.74 -12.00
N ARG A 108 5.32 -4.26 -13.21
CA ARG A 108 5.73 -2.95 -13.71
C ARG A 108 4.50 -2.09 -13.98
N PHE A 109 4.62 -0.81 -13.73
CA PHE A 109 3.56 0.18 -13.91
C PHE A 109 3.92 1.08 -15.09
N ASP A 110 3.37 0.78 -16.25
CA ASP A 110 3.51 1.60 -17.44
C ASP A 110 2.46 2.71 -17.43
N HIS A 111 2.83 3.87 -16.88
CA HIS A 111 1.95 5.03 -16.79
C HIS A 111 1.62 5.62 -18.16
N ALA A 112 2.52 5.51 -19.15
CA ALA A 112 2.29 6.02 -20.50
C ALA A 112 1.22 5.19 -21.24
N ARG A 113 1.31 3.86 -21.16
CA ARG A 113 0.33 2.93 -21.74
C ARG A 113 -0.89 2.71 -20.84
N ARG A 114 -0.86 3.20 -19.60
CA ARG A 114 -1.85 2.96 -18.55
C ARG A 114 -2.06 1.47 -18.29
N LYS A 115 -0.96 0.72 -18.15
CA LYS A 115 -0.97 -0.74 -17.92
C LYS A 115 -0.12 -1.13 -16.72
N MET A 116 -0.61 -2.09 -15.94
CA MET A 116 0.23 -2.84 -15.01
C MET A 116 0.56 -4.18 -15.64
N ILE A 117 1.85 -4.46 -15.81
CA ILE A 117 2.38 -5.61 -16.52
C ILE A 117 3.07 -6.54 -15.51
N GLY A 118 2.60 -7.78 -15.41
CA GLY A 118 3.16 -8.79 -14.51
C GLY A 118 3.95 -9.85 -15.27
N LEU A 119 5.06 -10.31 -14.70
CA LEU A 119 5.70 -11.57 -15.12
C LEU A 119 4.89 -12.74 -14.54
N GLY A 120 3.71 -13.02 -15.11
CA GLY A 120 2.82 -14.09 -14.65
C GLY A 120 1.34 -13.87 -14.99
N ASN A 121 0.45 -14.32 -14.10
CA ASN A 121 -1.00 -14.17 -14.22
C ASN A 121 -1.52 -13.22 -13.11
N PRO A 122 -2.18 -12.09 -13.46
CA PRO A 122 -2.52 -11.64 -14.80
C PRO A 122 -1.31 -11.00 -15.52
N PRO A 123 -1.13 -11.27 -16.83
CA PRO A 123 0.00 -10.73 -17.57
C PRO A 123 -0.08 -9.22 -17.74
N GLU A 124 -1.31 -8.68 -17.87
CA GLU A 124 -1.55 -7.25 -18.06
C GLU A 124 -2.95 -6.87 -17.55
N VAL A 125 -3.06 -5.76 -16.82
CA VAL A 125 -4.33 -5.14 -16.41
C VAL A 125 -4.29 -3.63 -16.59
N ASP A 126 -5.44 -2.99 -16.69
CA ASP A 126 -5.54 -1.53 -16.79
C ASP A 126 -5.03 -0.87 -15.51
N LEU A 127 -4.10 0.07 -15.66
CA LEU A 127 -3.55 0.84 -14.54
C LEU A 127 -4.51 1.97 -14.16
N VAL A 128 -5.01 1.91 -12.93
CA VAL A 128 -5.86 2.97 -12.38
C VAL A 128 -4.97 4.12 -11.87
N PRO A 129 -5.28 5.40 -12.18
CA PRO A 129 -4.53 6.52 -11.62
C PRO A 129 -4.46 6.48 -10.10
N GLY A 130 -3.29 6.80 -9.55
CA GLY A 130 -3.03 6.75 -8.10
C GLY A 130 -2.78 5.34 -7.55
N THR A 131 -2.63 4.32 -8.40
CA THR A 131 -2.32 2.95 -7.96
C THR A 131 -1.04 2.92 -7.14
N GLN A 132 -1.12 2.33 -5.96
CA GLN A 132 0.01 2.06 -5.08
C GLN A 132 0.30 0.57 -5.05
N ASP A 133 1.52 0.17 -4.75
CA ASP A 133 1.83 -1.22 -4.42
C ASP A 133 1.82 -1.46 -2.90
N ARG A 134 2.12 -2.69 -2.49
CA ARG A 134 2.06 -3.14 -1.10
C ARG A 134 3.03 -2.45 -0.16
N LEU A 135 4.07 -1.80 -0.66
CA LEU A 135 5.02 -1.01 0.13
C LEU A 135 4.74 0.47 0.02
N SER A 136 4.53 0.97 -1.21
CA SER A 136 4.31 2.41 -1.45
C SER A 136 3.03 2.93 -0.79
N VAL A 137 2.01 2.08 -0.63
CA VAL A 137 0.73 2.42 0.02
C VAL A 137 0.92 3.02 1.42
N PHE A 138 1.86 2.51 2.22
CA PHE A 138 2.06 2.98 3.58
C PHE A 138 2.62 4.41 3.61
N TYR A 139 3.57 4.69 2.72
CA TYR A 139 4.08 6.04 2.55
C TYR A 139 3.03 6.97 1.98
N GLN A 140 2.31 6.54 0.94
CA GLN A 140 1.28 7.35 0.31
C GLN A 140 0.20 7.77 1.33
N VAL A 141 -0.27 6.85 2.17
CA VAL A 141 -1.21 7.16 3.25
C VAL A 141 -0.61 8.13 4.26
N GLY A 142 0.65 7.97 4.66
CA GLY A 142 1.32 8.90 5.56
C GLY A 142 1.50 10.30 4.95
N LEU A 143 1.76 10.39 3.65
CA LEU A 143 1.85 11.66 2.92
C LEU A 143 0.48 12.33 2.80
N LEU A 144 -0.58 11.56 2.55
CA LEU A 144 -1.97 12.02 2.56
C LEU A 144 -2.37 12.51 3.96
N ALA A 145 -2.00 11.80 5.02
CA ALA A 145 -2.29 12.20 6.39
C ALA A 145 -1.71 13.57 6.75
N ARG A 146 -0.48 13.88 6.27
CA ARG A 146 0.16 15.18 6.51
C ARG A 146 -0.36 16.29 5.62
N SER A 147 -0.78 15.99 4.39
CA SER A 147 -1.26 16.99 3.43
C SER A 147 -2.78 17.23 3.53
N ARG A 148 -3.54 16.25 4.02
CA ARG A 148 -5.00 16.23 4.11
C ARG A 148 -5.45 15.53 5.41
N PRO A 149 -5.21 16.12 6.58
CA PRO A 149 -5.50 15.49 7.86
C PRO A 149 -6.97 15.09 8.05
N ALA A 150 -7.90 15.82 7.40
CA ALA A 150 -9.33 15.49 7.40
C ALA A 150 -9.65 14.07 6.90
N LEU A 151 -8.81 13.45 6.04
CA LEU A 151 -9.01 12.08 5.57
C LEU A 151 -8.82 11.02 6.68
N LEU A 152 -8.15 11.40 7.77
CA LEU A 152 -7.73 10.51 8.85
C LEU A 152 -8.53 10.79 10.15
N GLU A 153 -9.52 11.69 10.08
CA GLU A 153 -10.46 11.90 11.18
C GLU A 153 -11.29 10.64 11.45
N ARG A 154 -11.65 10.43 12.72
CA ARG A 154 -12.37 9.23 13.17
C ARG A 154 -13.65 9.02 12.32
N GLY A 155 -13.81 7.81 11.81
CA GLY A 155 -14.97 7.41 11.00
C GLY A 155 -14.85 7.71 9.51
N GLN A 156 -13.84 8.51 9.10
CA GLN A 156 -13.61 8.78 7.68
C GLN A 156 -13.17 7.53 6.94
N ARG A 157 -13.57 7.47 5.67
CA ARG A 157 -13.24 6.39 4.76
C ARG A 157 -12.76 6.95 3.42
N PHE A 158 -11.66 6.40 2.92
CA PHE A 158 -11.18 6.71 1.58
C PHE A 158 -10.72 5.44 0.88
N THR A 159 -10.68 5.47 -0.45
CA THR A 159 -10.26 4.30 -1.26
C THR A 159 -9.05 4.64 -2.11
N MET A 160 -8.18 3.64 -2.32
CA MET A 160 -7.03 3.74 -3.20
C MET A 160 -6.87 2.44 -3.99
N PRO A 161 -6.52 2.51 -5.30
CA PRO A 161 -6.17 1.31 -6.04
C PRO A 161 -4.84 0.75 -5.50
N LEU A 162 -4.84 -0.55 -5.20
CA LEU A 162 -3.74 -1.27 -4.58
C LEU A 162 -3.35 -2.45 -5.46
N ALA A 163 -2.17 -2.36 -6.05
CA ALA A 163 -1.59 -3.40 -6.86
C ALA A 163 -0.99 -4.52 -6.01
N SER A 164 -1.16 -5.73 -6.51
CA SER A 164 -0.54 -6.96 -6.04
C SER A 164 -0.04 -7.77 -7.23
N MET A 165 0.62 -8.88 -6.94
CA MET A 165 1.02 -9.86 -7.96
C MET A 165 -0.16 -10.45 -8.76
N LYS A 166 -1.41 -10.29 -8.28
CA LYS A 166 -2.62 -10.87 -8.88
C LYS A 166 -3.49 -9.86 -9.62
N GLY A 167 -3.14 -8.57 -9.61
CA GLY A 167 -4.00 -7.52 -10.15
C GLY A 167 -4.09 -6.32 -9.22
N ILE A 168 -5.06 -5.45 -9.49
CA ILE A 168 -5.31 -4.22 -8.75
C ILE A 168 -6.65 -4.35 -8.00
N ASP A 169 -6.60 -4.22 -6.68
CA ASP A 169 -7.77 -4.17 -5.82
C ASP A 169 -8.11 -2.71 -5.48
N ARG A 170 -9.36 -2.44 -5.10
CA ARG A 170 -9.77 -1.22 -4.43
C ARG A 170 -9.59 -1.44 -2.93
N ALA A 171 -8.56 -0.84 -2.35
CA ALA A 171 -8.35 -0.84 -0.91
C ALA A 171 -9.18 0.29 -0.29
N SER A 172 -10.01 -0.05 0.69
CA SER A 172 -10.82 0.87 1.49
C SER A 172 -10.20 1.02 2.88
N PHE A 173 -9.79 2.23 3.22
CA PHE A 173 -9.17 2.59 4.49
C PHE A 173 -10.22 3.27 5.35
N THR A 174 -10.39 2.80 6.59
CA THR A 174 -11.27 3.42 7.59
C THR A 174 -10.45 3.89 8.78
N ALA A 175 -10.56 5.18 9.11
CA ALA A 175 -9.85 5.79 10.22
C ALA A 175 -10.56 5.51 11.55
N GLY A 176 -9.87 4.81 12.45
CA GLY A 176 -10.32 4.49 13.80
C GLY A 176 -10.13 5.63 14.81
N GLY A 177 -9.44 6.70 14.41
CA GLY A 177 -9.06 7.83 15.28
C GLY A 177 -7.64 7.70 15.83
N ALA A 178 -7.23 8.72 16.59
CA ALA A 178 -5.91 8.77 17.23
C ALA A 178 -5.75 7.66 18.26
N GLU A 179 -4.66 6.90 18.13
CA GLU A 179 -4.30 5.77 18.99
C GLU A 179 -2.77 5.77 19.11
N PRO A 180 -2.19 6.39 20.15
CA PRO A 180 -0.74 6.40 20.34
C PRO A 180 -0.20 4.98 20.47
N VAL A 181 0.94 4.73 19.82
CA VAL A 181 1.60 3.42 19.82
C VAL A 181 2.87 3.52 20.64
N GLU A 182 3.03 2.61 21.60
CA GLU A 182 4.29 2.44 22.31
C GLU A 182 5.34 1.84 21.37
N THR A 183 6.56 2.35 21.42
CA THR A 183 7.68 1.82 20.63
C THR A 183 8.93 1.75 21.50
N ALA A 184 9.97 1.04 21.03
CA ALA A 184 11.27 1.03 21.70
C ALA A 184 11.92 2.43 21.82
N ARG A 185 11.43 3.41 21.06
CA ARG A 185 11.89 4.82 21.09
C ARG A 185 10.92 5.74 21.85
N GLY A 186 9.98 5.17 22.60
CA GLY A 186 8.93 5.88 23.32
C GLY A 186 7.59 5.90 22.57
N ARG A 187 6.62 6.62 23.16
CA ARG A 187 5.27 6.74 22.65
C ARG A 187 5.23 7.61 21.39
N VAL A 188 4.64 7.09 20.32
CA VAL A 188 4.49 7.80 19.03
C VAL A 188 3.00 8.07 18.76
N PRO A 189 2.60 9.30 18.44
CA PRO A 189 1.25 9.59 17.96
C PRO A 189 0.97 8.81 16.67
N ALA A 190 -0.15 8.08 16.64
CA ALA A 190 -0.56 7.35 15.45
C ALA A 190 -2.09 7.41 15.27
N VAL A 191 -2.54 7.05 14.07
CA VAL A 191 -3.95 6.88 13.74
C VAL A 191 -4.15 5.44 13.33
N ARG A 192 -5.11 4.76 13.95
CA ARG A 192 -5.44 3.38 13.57
C ARG A 192 -6.19 3.37 12.24
N LEU A 193 -5.74 2.53 11.32
CA LEU A 193 -6.40 2.30 10.04
C LEU A 193 -6.80 0.83 9.91
N THR A 194 -8.05 0.62 9.50
CA THR A 194 -8.53 -0.71 9.07
C THR A 194 -8.62 -0.72 7.55
N VAL A 195 -8.08 -1.76 6.92
CA VAL A 195 -8.02 -1.89 5.47
C VAL A 195 -8.88 -3.08 5.02
N ARG A 196 -9.71 -2.86 4.01
CA ARG A 196 -10.49 -3.90 3.32
C ARG A 196 -10.24 -3.82 1.82
N ASN A 197 -9.92 -4.95 1.19
CA ASN A 197 -9.60 -5.00 -0.24
C ASN A 197 -10.74 -5.67 -1.02
N GLU A 198 -11.14 -5.05 -2.14
CA GLU A 198 -12.15 -5.59 -3.05
C GLU A 198 -11.61 -5.55 -4.47
N ALA A 199 -11.66 -6.67 -5.20
CA ALA A 199 -11.09 -6.74 -6.55
C ALA A 199 -11.73 -5.72 -7.50
N ILE A 200 -10.92 -4.95 -8.23
CA ILE A 200 -11.41 -4.11 -9.33
C ILE A 200 -11.69 -5.05 -10.51
N ARG A 201 -12.94 -5.49 -10.63
CA ARG A 201 -13.39 -6.24 -11.80
C ARG A 201 -13.52 -5.27 -12.97
N THR A 202 -12.55 -5.24 -13.88
CA THR A 202 -12.73 -4.59 -15.18
C THR A 202 -13.81 -5.36 -15.93
N ILE A 203 -14.95 -4.70 -16.18
CA ILE A 203 -15.99 -5.24 -17.06
C ILE A 203 -15.36 -5.39 -18.45
N ARG A 204 -15.02 -6.62 -18.85
CA ARG A 204 -14.85 -6.95 -20.26
C ARG A 204 -16.25 -6.77 -20.88
N ARG A 205 -16.55 -5.59 -21.44
CA ARG A 205 -17.68 -5.48 -22.36
C ARG A 205 -17.30 -6.32 -23.58
N SER A 206 -17.78 -7.57 -23.60
CA SER A 206 -17.90 -8.34 -24.82
C SER A 206 -18.86 -7.57 -25.72
N MET A 207 -18.32 -6.81 -26.66
CA MET A 207 -19.08 -6.44 -27.86
C MET A 207 -19.05 -7.66 -28.78
N SER A 208 -19.95 -8.60 -28.53
CA SER A 208 -20.29 -9.65 -29.49
C SER A 208 -21.65 -9.34 -30.09
N GLY A 209 -21.62 -8.89 -31.34
CA GLY A 209 -22.60 -9.16 -32.40
C GLY A 209 -24.06 -8.88 -32.12
N TRP A 210 -24.57 -7.78 -32.67
CA TRP A 210 -25.85 -7.81 -33.37
C TRP A 210 -25.53 -7.79 -34.86
N ALA A 211 -25.75 -8.94 -35.50
CA ALA A 211 -26.08 -9.05 -36.90
C ALA A 211 -27.54 -9.52 -36.96
#